data_AF-T0S5X5-F1
#
_entry.id   AF-T0S5X5-F1
#
_cell.length_a   1.000
_cell.length_b   1.000
_cell.length_c   1.000
_cell.angle_alpha   90.00
_cell.angle_beta   90.00
_cell.angle_gamma   90.00
#
_symmetry.space_group_name_H-M   'P 1'
#
loop_
_entity.id
_entity.type
_entity.pdbx_description
1 polymer ?
#
loop_
_entity_poly.entity_id
_entity_poly.type
_entity_poly.pdbx_seq_one_letter_code
_entity_poly.pdbx_strand_id
1 'polypeptide(L)'
;MAVFARWPCDFYMTFQHLSIENMQLFVTVADNSSISRAAEQLFIDASSVSRKISLIEEELSNQLFIRSNQGVALTDTGILFYNFCQETLKNLSELFEHLSVNPSLSQLKIGTYDSVSVGLYKDFLVKIFQNSEQLKFLTRLII
;
A
#
# COMPACT_ATOMS: atom_id res chain seq x y z
N MET A 1 -19.90 -14.72 -23.15
CA MET A 1 -19.93 -14.53 -21.69
C MET A 1 -18.83 -13.55 -21.31
N ALA A 2 -19.20 -12.56 -20.49
CA ALA A 2 -18.39 -11.48 -19.90
C ALA A 2 -17.72 -10.48 -20.87
N VAL A 3 -18.45 -9.39 -21.08
CA VAL A 3 -18.03 -8.12 -21.66
C VAL A 3 -16.87 -7.56 -20.84
N PHE A 4 -15.67 -7.45 -21.42
CA PHE A 4 -14.66 -6.51 -20.94
C PHE A 4 -15.27 -5.12 -21.05
N ALA A 5 -15.80 -4.60 -19.94
CA ALA A 5 -16.18 -3.21 -19.83
C ALA A 5 -14.93 -2.39 -20.11
N ARG A 6 -14.84 -1.84 -21.32
CA ARG A 6 -13.78 -0.94 -21.74
C ARG A 6 -14.02 0.36 -20.98
N TRP A 7 -13.38 0.48 -19.82
CA TRP A 7 -13.34 1.73 -19.08
C TRP A 7 -12.87 2.82 -20.05
N PRO A 8 -13.61 3.93 -20.22
CA PRO A 8 -13.17 5.01 -21.08
C PRO A 8 -11.82 5.50 -20.55
N CYS A 9 -10.82 5.68 -21.44
CA CYS A 9 -9.49 6.17 -21.05
C CYS A 9 -9.56 7.49 -20.26
N ASP A 10 -10.63 8.26 -20.46
CA ASP A 10 -10.91 9.51 -19.76
C ASP A 10 -11.12 9.32 -18.24
N PHE A 11 -11.53 8.12 -17.80
CA PHE A 11 -11.79 7.84 -16.39
C PHE A 11 -10.52 7.91 -15.53
N TYR A 12 -9.38 7.43 -16.04
CA TYR A 12 -8.11 7.49 -15.31
C TYR A 12 -7.46 8.89 -15.36
N MET A 13 -7.81 9.71 -16.34
CA MET A 13 -7.30 11.09 -16.45
C MET A 13 -7.88 12.02 -15.38
N THR A 14 -8.97 11.62 -14.71
CA THR A 14 -9.64 12.43 -13.67
C THR A 14 -9.11 12.12 -12.24
N PHE A 15 -8.37 11.03 -12.05
CA PHE A 15 -7.93 10.51 -10.73
C PHE A 15 -6.44 10.12 -10.70
N GLN A 16 -5.58 10.92 -11.33
CA GLN A 16 -4.14 10.68 -11.39
C GLN A 16 -3.48 10.81 -10.01
N HIS A 17 -4.01 11.63 -9.10
CA HIS A 17 -3.41 11.88 -7.79
C HIS A 17 -4.15 11.22 -6.62
N LEU A 18 -5.30 10.59 -6.86
CA LEU A 18 -6.07 9.81 -5.89
C LEU A 18 -5.66 8.33 -5.84
N SER A 19 -4.36 8.07 -5.70
CA SER A 19 -3.82 6.71 -5.51
C SER A 19 -3.96 6.24 -4.06
N ILE A 20 -3.94 4.91 -3.84
CA ILE A 20 -3.97 4.31 -2.50
C ILE A 20 -2.81 4.82 -1.64
N GLU A 21 -1.62 4.97 -2.22
CA GLU A 21 -0.44 5.53 -1.53
C GLU A 21 -0.68 6.97 -1.08
N ASN A 22 -1.31 7.78 -1.93
CA ASN A 22 -1.62 9.17 -1.61
C ASN A 22 -2.72 9.29 -0.56
N MET A 23 -3.71 8.37 -0.54
CA MET A 23 -4.69 8.28 0.54
C MET A 23 -4.03 7.91 1.88
N GLN A 24 -3.11 6.94 1.89
CA GLN A 24 -2.34 6.58 3.09
C GLN A 24 -1.50 7.76 3.60
N LEU A 25 -0.84 8.47 2.68
CA LEU A 25 -0.06 9.66 3.01
C LEU A 25 -0.93 10.76 3.61
N PHE A 26 -2.09 11.03 3.02
CA PHE A 26 -3.05 12.01 3.51
C PHE A 26 -3.52 11.66 4.94
N VAL A 27 -3.94 10.41 5.17
CA VAL A 27 -4.36 9.93 6.49
C VAL A 27 -3.23 10.07 7.52
N THR A 28 -2.00 9.70 7.15
CA THR A 28 -0.83 9.80 8.03
C THR A 28 -0.54 11.26 8.43
N VAL A 29 -0.72 12.21 7.51
CA VAL A 29 -0.54 13.65 7.79
C VAL A 29 -1.62 14.16 8.73
N ALA A 30 -2.87 13.76 8.51
CA ALA A 30 -3.99 14.10 9.38
C ALA A 30 -3.78 13.58 10.81
N ASP A 31 -3.36 12.32 10.97
CA ASP A 31 -3.12 11.68 12.27
C ASP A 31 -1.98 12.37 13.06
N ASN A 32 -0.93 12.81 12.36
CA ASN A 32 0.22 13.46 12.99
C ASN A 32 0.03 14.97 13.23
N SER A 33 -0.99 15.59 12.62
CA SER A 33 -1.20 17.05 12.61
C SER A 33 0.04 17.86 12.18
N SER A 34 1.00 17.21 11.50
CA SER A 34 2.30 17.77 11.12
C SER A 34 2.87 17.05 9.92
N ILE A 35 3.16 17.82 8.87
CA ILE A 35 3.76 17.31 7.62
C ILE A 35 5.15 16.72 7.89
N SER A 36 5.96 17.37 8.73
CA SER A 36 7.32 16.90 9.05
C SER A 36 7.30 15.55 9.77
N ARG A 37 6.43 15.39 10.78
CA ARG A 37 6.31 14.10 11.51
C ARG A 37 5.77 12.99 10.61
N ALA A 38 4.78 13.30 9.77
CA ALA A 38 4.27 12.34 8.80
C ALA A 38 5.33 11.93 7.76
N ALA A 39 6.17 12.86 7.31
CA ALA A 39 7.27 12.58 6.40
C ALA A 39 8.30 11.63 7.02
N GLU A 40 8.65 11.83 8.29
CA GLU A 40 9.51 10.92 9.05
C GLU A 40 8.89 9.52 9.16
N GLN A 41 7.60 9.42 9.48
CA GLN A 41 6.90 8.13 9.59
C GLN A 41 6.81 7.38 8.25
N LEU A 42 6.69 8.12 7.14
CA LEU A 42 6.60 7.55 5.79
C LEU A 42 7.98 7.36 5.12
N PHE A 43 9.08 7.71 5.81
CA PHE A 43 10.45 7.65 5.29
C PHE A 43 10.66 8.41 3.96
N ILE A 44 9.98 9.55 3.81
CA ILE A 44 10.10 10.43 2.64
C ILE A 44 10.35 11.87 3.07
N ASP A 45 10.74 12.73 2.13
CA ASP A 45 11.00 14.14 2.43
C ASP A 45 9.70 14.95 2.57
N ALA A 46 9.72 15.95 3.47
CA ALA A 46 8.56 16.81 3.75
C ALA A 46 8.09 17.62 2.52
N SER A 47 9.00 17.96 1.60
CA SER A 47 8.65 18.61 0.33
C SER A 47 7.82 17.71 -0.58
N SER A 48 8.15 16.42 -0.66
CA SER A 48 7.39 15.41 -1.39
C SER A 48 6.00 15.21 -0.79
N VAL A 49 5.90 15.14 0.55
CA VAL A 49 4.60 15.07 1.25
C VAL A 49 3.74 16.30 0.93
N SER A 50 4.30 17.50 1.09
CA SER A 50 3.56 18.73 0.78
C SER A 50 3.13 18.78 -0.69
N ARG A 51 3.98 18.36 -1.63
CA ARG A 51 3.65 18.34 -3.05
C ARG A 51 2.53 17.36 -3.36
N LYS A 52 2.58 16.15 -2.80
CA LYS A 52 1.52 15.14 -2.98
C LYS A 52 0.18 15.63 -2.43
N ILE A 53 0.16 16.27 -1.25
CA ILE A 53 -1.04 16.89 -0.69
C ILE A 53 -1.59 17.96 -1.64
N SER A 54 -0.75 18.87 -2.13
CA SER A 54 -1.20 19.94 -3.03
C SER A 54 -1.79 19.41 -4.33
N LEU A 55 -1.26 18.31 -4.87
CA LEU A 55 -1.82 17.66 -6.06
C LEU A 55 -3.19 17.03 -5.80
N ILE A 56 -3.40 16.44 -4.61
CA ILE A 56 -4.70 15.92 -4.19
C ILE A 56 -5.71 17.08 -4.04
N GLU A 57 -5.30 18.18 -3.40
CA GLU A 57 -6.14 19.37 -3.23
C GLU A 57 -6.51 20.03 -4.56
N GLU A 58 -5.58 20.06 -5.53
CA GLU A 58 -5.80 20.55 -6.89
C GLU A 58 -6.79 19.66 -7.65
N GLU A 59 -6.60 18.35 -7.62
CA GLU A 59 -7.48 17.37 -8.27
C GLU A 59 -8.91 17.41 -7.71
N LEU A 60 -9.05 17.60 -6.40
CA LEU A 60 -10.35 17.77 -5.73
C LEU A 60 -10.89 19.20 -5.80
N SER A 61 -10.10 20.16 -6.30
CA SER A 61 -10.41 21.59 -6.29
C SER A 61 -10.87 22.11 -4.93
N ASN A 62 -10.31 21.56 -3.84
CA ASN A 62 -10.68 21.86 -2.46
C ASN A 62 -9.45 21.83 -1.56
N GLN A 63 -9.36 22.77 -0.62
CA GLN A 63 -8.38 22.68 0.46
C GLN A 63 -8.84 21.63 1.47
N LEU A 64 -7.97 20.68 1.79
CA LEU A 64 -8.22 19.64 2.77
C LEU A 64 -7.55 19.95 4.11
N PHE A 65 -6.52 20.80 4.09
CA PHE A 65 -5.78 21.20 5.27
C PHE A 65 -5.72 22.72 5.48
N ILE A 66 -5.81 23.13 6.74
CA ILE A 66 -5.57 24.50 7.23
C ILE A 66 -4.21 24.51 7.94
N ARG A 67 -3.33 25.41 7.51
CA ARG A 67 -2.02 25.61 8.15
C ARG A 67 -2.13 26.67 9.24
N SER A 68 -1.63 26.35 10.44
CA SER A 68 -1.60 27.24 11.61
C SER A 68 -0.22 27.21 12.27
N ASN A 69 0.06 28.14 13.17
CA ASN A 69 1.30 28.18 13.96
C ASN A 69 1.51 26.93 14.83
N GLN A 70 0.46 26.12 15.05
CA GLN A 70 0.50 24.88 15.82
C GLN A 70 0.66 23.62 14.95
N GLY A 71 0.65 23.75 13.62
CA GLY A 71 0.74 22.61 12.70
C GLY A 71 -0.33 22.66 11.61
N VAL A 72 -0.88 21.49 11.30
CA VAL A 72 -1.84 21.29 10.22
C VAL A 72 -3.12 20.69 10.77
N ALA A 73 -4.27 21.28 10.42
CA ALA A 73 -5.60 20.81 10.81
C ALA A 73 -6.45 20.50 9.57
N LEU A 74 -7.44 19.62 9.69
CA LEU A 74 -8.37 19.31 8.59
C LEU A 74 -9.41 20.43 8.41
N THR A 75 -9.78 20.70 7.15
CA THR A 75 -11.00 21.46 6.81
C THR A 75 -12.24 20.57 6.92
N ASP A 76 -13.45 21.13 6.80
CA ASP A 76 -14.69 20.34 6.74
C ASP A 76 -14.67 19.31 5.59
N THR A 77 -14.18 19.72 4.42
CA THR A 77 -13.96 18.85 3.26
C THR A 77 -12.83 17.85 3.52
N GLY A 78 -11.79 18.25 4.24
CA GLY A 78 -10.71 17.38 4.72
C GLY A 78 -11.20 16.26 5.63
N ILE A 79 -12.14 16.55 6.54
CA ILE A 79 -12.77 15.55 7.42
C ILE A 79 -13.57 14.53 6.60
N LEU A 80 -14.35 15.00 5.63
CA LEU A 80 -15.10 14.10 4.74
C LEU A 80 -14.16 13.18 3.95
N PHE A 81 -13.09 13.75 3.38
CA PHE A 81 -12.11 12.99 2.62
C PHE A 81 -11.34 12.01 3.51
N TYR A 82 -10.96 12.40 4.72
CA TYR A 82 -10.30 11.54 5.70
C TYR A 82 -11.12 10.30 6.04
N ASN A 83 -12.41 10.48 6.34
CA ASN A 83 -13.31 9.37 6.63
C ASN A 83 -13.44 8.41 5.44
N PHE A 84 -13.56 8.96 4.22
CA PHE A 84 -13.60 8.17 3.00
C PHE A 84 -12.31 7.37 2.78
N CYS A 85 -11.13 7.98 3.00
CA CYS A 85 -9.85 7.30 2.89
C CYS A 85 -9.72 6.16 3.90
N GLN A 86 -10.09 6.38 5.16
CA GLN A 86 -10.06 5.34 6.18
C GLN A 86 -10.94 4.14 5.82
N GLU A 87 -12.19 4.40 5.42
CA GLU A 87 -13.13 3.34 5.04
C GLU A 87 -12.61 2.55 3.83
N THR A 88 -12.11 3.26 2.81
CA THR A 88 -11.55 2.64 1.61
C THR A 88 -10.33 1.77 1.94
N LEU A 89 -9.38 2.28 2.73
CA LEU A 89 -8.19 1.53 3.14
C LEU A 89 -8.56 0.31 3.99
N LYS A 90 -9.54 0.46 4.89
CA LYS A 90 -10.06 -0.64 5.70
C LYS A 90 -10.68 -1.72 4.83
N ASN A 91 -11.58 -1.37 3.92
CA ASN A 91 -12.21 -2.31 2.99
C ASN A 91 -11.17 -3.08 2.15
N LEU A 92 -10.11 -2.38 1.70
CA LEU A 92 -9.01 -3.02 1.01
C LEU A 92 -8.24 -4.00 1.91
N SER A 93 -7.94 -3.63 3.16
CA SER A 93 -7.27 -4.52 4.10
C SER A 93 -8.10 -5.76 4.42
N GLU A 94 -9.41 -5.61 4.64
CA GLU A 94 -10.32 -6.73 4.92
C GLU A 94 -10.41 -7.66 3.70
N LEU A 95 -10.48 -7.10 2.49
CA LEU A 95 -10.44 -7.90 1.26
C LEU A 95 -9.15 -8.72 1.17
N PHE A 96 -7.99 -8.11 1.43
CA PHE A 96 -6.72 -8.85 1.44
C PHE A 96 -6.72 -9.93 2.51
N GLU A 97 -7.22 -9.65 3.70
CA GLU A 97 -7.33 -10.63 4.78
C GLU A 97 -8.20 -11.82 4.34
N HIS A 98 -9.42 -11.58 3.86
CA HIS A 98 -10.34 -12.61 3.39
C HIS A 98 -9.79 -13.44 2.22
N LEU A 99 -9.06 -12.83 1.29
CA LEU A 99 -8.44 -13.54 0.16
C LEU A 99 -7.14 -14.26 0.53
N SER A 100 -6.43 -13.78 1.56
CA SER A 100 -5.22 -14.40 2.10
C SER A 100 -5.53 -15.62 2.96
N VAL A 101 -6.78 -15.79 3.43
CA VAL A 101 -7.33 -17.08 3.88
C VAL A 101 -7.58 -18.00 2.68
N ASN A 102 -6.51 -18.31 1.95
CA ASN A 102 -6.45 -19.49 1.13
C ASN A 102 -5.91 -20.64 2.00
N PRO A 103 -6.60 -21.80 2.11
CA PRO A 103 -6.08 -23.00 2.77
C PRO A 103 -4.90 -23.67 2.02
N SER A 104 -4.16 -22.90 1.23
CA SER A 104 -3.00 -23.31 0.44
C SER A 104 -1.70 -22.78 1.06
N LEU A 105 -1.62 -22.64 2.39
CA LEU A 105 -0.38 -22.44 3.15
C LEU A 105 0.50 -23.70 3.13
N SER A 106 0.70 -24.29 1.97
CA SER A 106 1.64 -25.40 1.71
C SER A 106 2.66 -25.05 0.63
N GLN A 107 2.74 -23.77 0.22
CA GLN A 107 3.69 -23.31 -0.80
C GLN A 107 4.52 -22.14 -0.27
N LEU A 108 5.73 -22.45 0.18
CA LEU A 108 6.77 -21.47 0.46
C LEU A 108 7.52 -21.15 -0.84
N LYS A 109 7.39 -19.91 -1.34
CA LYS A 109 8.17 -19.41 -2.48
C LYS A 109 9.44 -18.74 -1.97
N ILE A 110 10.59 -19.24 -2.40
CA ILE A 110 11.91 -18.70 -2.06
C ILE A 110 12.57 -18.25 -3.37
N GLY A 111 12.97 -16.99 -3.44
CA GLY A 111 13.78 -16.46 -4.53
C GLY A 111 15.23 -16.35 -4.09
N THR A 112 16.16 -16.93 -4.84
CA THR A 112 17.60 -16.88 -4.58
C THR A 112 18.36 -16.60 -5.87
N TYR A 113 19.54 -15.99 -5.75
CA TYR A 113 20.52 -15.94 -6.83
C TYR A 113 21.16 -17.31 -7.02
N ASP A 114 21.39 -17.73 -8.26
CA ASP A 114 21.93 -19.06 -8.61
C ASP A 114 23.19 -19.44 -7.82
N SER A 115 24.06 -18.46 -7.56
CA SER A 115 25.31 -18.62 -6.80
C SER A 115 25.10 -19.02 -5.33
N VAL A 116 23.97 -18.65 -4.74
CA VAL A 116 23.65 -18.87 -3.31
C VAL A 116 22.65 -20.02 -3.14
N SER A 117 21.87 -20.31 -4.18
CA SER A 117 20.86 -21.38 -4.23
C SER A 117 21.40 -22.72 -3.69
N VAL A 118 22.53 -23.21 -4.23
CA VAL A 118 23.00 -24.58 -3.96
C VAL A 118 23.38 -24.82 -2.50
N GLY A 119 23.95 -23.81 -1.82
CA GLY A 119 24.31 -23.92 -0.41
C GLY A 119 23.13 -23.69 0.53
N LEU A 120 22.32 -22.67 0.24
CA LEU A 120 21.28 -22.19 1.14
C LEU A 120 20.07 -23.14 1.18
N TYR A 121 19.70 -23.74 0.04
CA TYR A 121 18.60 -24.71 0.01
C TYR A 121 18.91 -25.99 0.77
N LYS A 122 20.16 -26.47 0.78
CA LYS A 122 20.51 -27.72 1.46
C LYS A 122 20.28 -27.62 2.97
N ASP A 123 20.85 -26.61 3.60
CA ASP A 123 20.76 -26.44 5.05
C ASP A 123 19.35 -26.02 5.50
N PHE A 124 18.66 -25.23 4.68
CA PHE A 124 17.30 -24.77 4.95
C PHE A 124 16.26 -25.90 4.78
N LEU A 125 16.32 -26.66 3.68
CA LEU A 125 15.37 -27.75 3.42
C LEU A 125 15.54 -28.89 4.43
N VAL A 126 16.78 -29.26 4.81
CA VAL A 126 17.01 -30.32 5.80
C VAL A 126 16.39 -29.97 7.16
N LYS A 127 16.48 -28.69 7.59
CA LYS A 127 15.86 -28.24 8.85
C LYS A 127 14.33 -28.24 8.80
N ILE A 128 13.72 -27.85 7.67
CA ILE A 128 12.26 -27.82 7.54
C ILE A 128 11.66 -29.23 7.38
N PHE A 129 12.35 -30.13 6.67
CA PHE A 129 11.87 -31.49 6.44
C PHE A 129 11.79 -32.32 7.73
N GLN A 130 12.63 -32.02 8.74
CA GLN A 130 12.56 -32.70 10.04
C GLN A 130 11.34 -32.32 10.88
N ASN A 131 10.68 -31.19 10.59
CA ASN A 131 9.60 -30.64 11.42
C ASN A 131 8.22 -30.60 10.75
N SER A 132 8.08 -30.97 9.47
CA SER A 132 6.77 -30.87 8.79
C SER A 132 6.65 -31.79 7.57
N GLU A 133 5.72 -32.75 7.63
CA GLU A 133 5.54 -33.85 6.66
C GLU A 133 4.70 -33.47 5.42
N GLN A 134 4.30 -32.21 5.24
CA GLN A 134 3.28 -31.81 4.24
C GLN A 134 3.65 -30.60 3.35
N LEU A 135 4.92 -30.39 3.01
CA LEU A 135 5.30 -29.26 2.13
C LEU A 135 5.62 -29.74 0.70
N LYS A 136 4.77 -29.34 -0.26
CA LYS A 136 5.03 -29.50 -1.70
C LYS A 136 5.76 -28.25 -2.21
N PHE A 137 7.04 -28.38 -2.51
CA PHE A 137 7.85 -27.28 -3.04
C PHE A 137 7.74 -27.20 -4.57
N LEU A 138 7.41 -26.01 -5.10
CA LEU A 138 7.51 -25.69 -6.53
C LEU A 138 8.62 -24.64 -6.71
N THR A 139 9.78 -25.07 -7.18
CA THR A 139 10.87 -24.15 -7.54
C THR A 139 10.61 -23.61 -8.95
N ARG A 140 10.42 -22.31 -9.08
CA ARG A 140 10.40 -21.63 -10.38
C ARG A 140 11.62 -20.72 -10.45
N LEU A 141 12.58 -21.10 -11.28
CA LEU A 141 13.73 -20.27 -11.66
C LEU A 141 13.19 -19.03 -12.37
N ILE A 142 13.42 -17.86 -11.79
CA ILE A 142 13.24 -16.58 -12.46
C ILE A 142 14.65 -16.18 -12.89
N ILE A 143 14.95 -16.41 -14.17
CA ILE A 143 16.11 -15.84 -14.86
C ILE A 143 15.67 -14.48 -15.42
#